data_AF-A0A418W4K4-F1
#
_entry.id   AF-A0A418W4K4-F1
#
_cell.length_a   1.000
_cell.length_b   1.000
_cell.length_c   1.000
_cell.angle_alpha   90.00
_cell.angle_beta   90.00
_cell.angle_gamma   90.00
#
_symmetry.space_group_name_H-M   'P 1'
#
loop_
_entity.id
_entity.type
_entity.pdbx_description
1 polymer ?
#
loop_
_entity_poly.entity_id
_entity_poly.type
_entity_poly.pdbx_seq_one_letter_code
_entity_poly.pdbx_strand_id
1 'polypeptide(L)'
;MAPRFSCTACGKCCHGWLPLTLKDAIAHAGRFPLALVWTPVRSGAKSFDLTGRLGTTVRLPNRKSVAVLIAPTAYLPPSYPCPELGPDRLCGIHADKPSRCRTMPFYPYREEKDQADLLVPRKGWECDTSAAAPEVYRDHAIVDPGDFDRERADLIEQAPVMRIYAAYVLKYMPWVLDSLATLAAKPTGGNLVTNLSSFLTATRRPDAAALAASQAPLLHALAERTRDDPALAEYHRNYSGWAKEMDSLVKRHAATKPPDAAATPV
;
A
#
# COMPACT_ATOMS: atom_id res chain seq x y z
N MET A 1 -17.84 -15.60 -23.64
CA MET A 1 -16.65 -15.09 -24.36
C MET A 1 -15.51 -15.03 -23.35
N ALA A 2 -14.34 -15.57 -23.68
CA ALA A 2 -13.23 -15.59 -22.74
C ALA A 2 -12.69 -14.17 -22.49
N PRO A 3 -12.48 -13.76 -21.22
CA PRO A 3 -11.93 -12.44 -20.91
C PRO A 3 -10.51 -12.23 -21.47
N ARG A 4 -10.32 -11.07 -22.12
CA ARG A 4 -9.09 -10.67 -22.81
C ARG A 4 -8.58 -9.35 -22.28
N PHE A 5 -7.27 -9.19 -22.24
CA PHE A 5 -6.64 -7.98 -21.72
C PHE A 5 -5.22 -7.78 -22.27
N SER A 6 -4.89 -6.56 -22.70
CA SER A 6 -3.53 -6.12 -22.96
C SER A 6 -3.30 -4.69 -22.45
N CYS A 7 -2.16 -4.46 -21.81
CA CYS A 7 -1.75 -3.12 -21.39
C CYS A 7 -1.22 -2.33 -22.60
N THR A 8 -1.84 -1.19 -22.88
CA THR A 8 -1.43 -0.26 -23.95
C THR A 8 -0.44 0.81 -23.49
N ALA A 9 0.06 0.70 -22.25
CA ALA A 9 0.94 1.69 -21.62
C ALA A 9 0.38 3.13 -21.61
N CYS A 10 -0.94 3.30 -21.50
CA CYS A 10 -1.57 4.63 -21.47
C CYS A 10 -1.31 5.46 -20.19
N GLY A 11 -0.64 4.90 -19.18
CA GLY A 11 -0.28 5.58 -17.92
C GLY A 11 -1.43 5.84 -16.93
N LYS A 12 -2.67 5.48 -17.28
CA LYS A 12 -3.86 5.77 -16.44
C LYS A 12 -3.89 5.01 -15.11
N CYS A 13 -3.28 3.83 -15.03
CA CYS A 13 -3.12 3.07 -13.79
C CYS A 13 -2.02 3.63 -12.87
N CYS A 14 -1.16 4.53 -13.37
CA CYS A 14 -0.02 5.09 -12.65
C CYS A 14 -0.37 6.39 -11.91
N HIS A 15 -1.55 6.47 -11.30
CA HIS A 15 -2.02 7.66 -10.57
C HIS A 15 -2.62 7.27 -9.22
N GLY A 16 -2.43 8.12 -8.21
CA GLY A 16 -3.00 7.90 -6.88
C GLY A 16 -2.35 6.76 -6.11
N TRP A 17 -3.15 6.10 -5.28
CA TRP A 17 -2.64 5.08 -4.35
C TRP A 17 -2.23 3.80 -5.07
N LEU A 18 -1.06 3.31 -4.69
CA LEU A 18 -0.57 1.99 -5.09
C LEU A 18 -0.29 1.17 -3.84
N PRO A 19 -1.13 0.16 -3.52
CA PRO A 19 -0.81 -0.82 -2.50
C PRO A 19 0.48 -1.55 -2.86
N LEU A 20 1.34 -1.76 -1.88
CA LEU A 20 2.64 -2.41 -2.03
C LEU A 20 2.70 -3.62 -1.10
N THR A 21 3.49 -4.62 -1.48
CA THR A 21 4.01 -5.57 -0.51
C THR A 21 4.98 -4.84 0.42
N LEU A 22 5.24 -5.40 1.60
CA LEU A 22 6.21 -4.85 2.54
C LEU A 22 7.61 -4.81 1.91
N LYS A 23 7.96 -5.84 1.13
CA LYS A 23 9.21 -5.91 0.38
C LYS A 23 9.34 -4.77 -0.62
N ASP A 24 8.30 -4.54 -1.43
CA ASP A 24 8.29 -3.43 -2.40
C ASP A 24 8.35 -2.07 -1.70
N ALA A 25 7.59 -1.90 -0.61
CA ALA A 25 7.59 -0.66 0.17
C ALA A 25 9.00 -0.33 0.71
N ILE A 26 9.71 -1.32 1.25
CA ILE A 26 11.08 -1.14 1.73
C ILE A 26 12.03 -0.82 0.57
N ALA A 27 11.98 -1.61 -0.51
CA ALA A 27 12.85 -1.44 -1.67
C ALA A 27 12.68 -0.06 -2.34
N HIS A 28 11.48 0.52 -2.25
CA HIS A 28 11.13 1.81 -2.85
C HIS A 28 10.88 2.93 -1.82
N ALA A 29 11.38 2.78 -0.59
CA ALA A 29 11.21 3.79 0.46
C ALA A 29 11.87 5.14 0.13
N GLY A 30 12.81 5.19 -0.81
CA GLY A 30 13.36 6.46 -1.32
C GLY A 30 12.56 7.07 -2.48
N ARG A 31 11.51 6.40 -2.97
CA ARG A 31 10.77 6.79 -4.19
C ARG A 31 9.31 7.12 -3.92
N PHE A 32 8.66 6.40 -3.01
CA PHE A 32 7.23 6.57 -2.74
C PHE A 32 6.97 7.11 -1.33
N PRO A 33 6.02 8.05 -1.14
CA PRO A 33 5.55 8.40 0.20
C PRO A 33 4.75 7.24 0.78
N LEU A 34 5.24 6.60 1.82
CA LEU A 34 4.63 5.39 2.37
C LEU A 34 3.69 5.71 3.52
N ALA A 35 2.50 5.10 3.47
CA ALA A 35 1.56 5.02 4.58
C ALA A 35 1.10 3.57 4.77
N LEU A 36 0.46 3.28 5.90
CA LEU A 36 -0.23 2.01 6.13
C LEU A 36 -1.73 2.23 5.91
N VAL A 37 -2.30 1.46 4.99
CA VAL A 37 -3.74 1.53 4.69
C VAL A 37 -4.42 0.29 5.24
N TRP A 38 -5.48 0.53 6.02
CA TRP A 38 -6.32 -0.45 6.65
C TRP A 38 -7.65 -0.52 5.92
N THR A 39 -7.96 -1.68 5.33
CA THR A 39 -9.19 -1.89 4.57
C THR A 39 -10.05 -2.95 5.27
N PRO A 40 -11.08 -2.54 6.04
CA PRO A 40 -11.98 -3.47 6.69
C PRO A 40 -12.93 -4.14 5.69
N VAL A 41 -13.12 -5.44 5.88
CA VAL A 41 -14.02 -6.31 5.12
C VAL A 41 -14.99 -6.95 6.11
N ARG A 42 -16.28 -6.71 5.89
CA ARG A 42 -17.36 -7.22 6.75
C ARG A 42 -17.48 -8.75 6.68
N SER A 43 -17.90 -9.35 7.79
CA SER A 43 -18.30 -10.77 7.83
C SER A 43 -19.34 -11.07 6.74
N GLY A 44 -19.13 -12.14 5.97
CA GLY A 44 -20.01 -12.57 4.88
C GLY A 44 -19.67 -11.98 3.50
N ALA A 45 -18.70 -11.06 3.39
CA ALA A 45 -18.15 -10.70 2.09
C ALA A 45 -17.29 -11.84 1.53
N LYS A 46 -17.29 -12.03 0.20
CA LYS A 46 -16.52 -13.10 -0.47
C LYS A 46 -15.03 -13.12 -0.09
N SER A 47 -14.43 -11.95 0.10
CA SER A 47 -13.01 -11.81 0.41
C SER A 47 -12.70 -11.86 1.91
N PHE A 48 -13.67 -12.08 2.80
CA PHE A 48 -13.46 -12.00 4.25
C PHE A 48 -12.36 -12.96 4.73
N ASP A 49 -12.44 -14.25 4.37
CA ASP A 49 -11.49 -15.25 4.82
C ASP A 49 -10.08 -15.00 4.28
N LEU A 50 -9.97 -14.67 2.99
CA LEU A 50 -8.68 -14.27 2.40
C LEU A 50 -8.11 -13.02 3.09
N THR A 51 -8.94 -12.01 3.35
CA THR A 51 -8.52 -10.79 4.04
C THR A 51 -7.99 -11.10 5.43
N GLY A 52 -8.64 -11.99 6.18
CA GLY A 52 -8.16 -12.43 7.50
C GLY A 52 -6.83 -13.19 7.41
N ARG A 53 -6.65 -14.00 6.36
CA ARG A 53 -5.38 -14.71 6.09
C ARG A 53 -4.23 -13.76 5.75
N LEU A 54 -4.47 -12.75 4.91
CA LEU A 54 -3.45 -11.79 4.47
C LEU A 54 -3.20 -10.67 5.51
N GLY A 55 -4.14 -10.42 6.41
CA GLY A 55 -4.03 -9.40 7.45
C GLY A 55 -4.41 -9.96 8.81
N THR A 56 -5.47 -9.40 9.40
CA THR A 56 -5.97 -9.80 10.73
C THR A 56 -7.48 -9.83 10.79
N THR A 57 -8.05 -10.43 11.83
CA THR A 57 -9.46 -10.31 12.18
C THR A 57 -9.59 -9.53 13.47
N VAL A 58 -10.46 -8.52 13.47
CA VAL A 58 -10.68 -7.62 14.60
C VAL A 58 -12.12 -7.74 15.07
N ARG A 59 -12.31 -7.87 16.39
CA ARG A 59 -13.63 -7.79 17.01
C ARG A 59 -13.95 -6.33 17.34
N LEU A 60 -15.03 -5.82 16.77
CA LEU A 60 -15.50 -4.46 16.94
C LEU A 60 -16.28 -4.29 18.25
N PRO A 61 -16.48 -3.05 18.75
CA PRO A 61 -17.26 -2.77 19.95
C PRO A 61 -18.69 -3.34 19.91
N ASN A 62 -19.30 -3.39 18.72
CA ASN A 62 -20.62 -3.97 18.49
C ASN A 62 -20.64 -5.52 18.46
N ARG A 63 -19.55 -6.17 18.89
CA ARG A 63 -19.33 -7.63 18.92
C ARG A 63 -19.26 -8.32 17.56
N LYS A 64 -19.39 -7.59 16.44
CA LYS A 64 -19.15 -8.14 15.10
C LYS A 64 -17.64 -8.25 14.84
N SER A 65 -17.28 -9.18 13.96
CA SER A 65 -15.90 -9.31 13.49
C SER A 65 -15.76 -8.72 12.10
N VAL A 66 -14.64 -8.05 11.85
CA VAL A 66 -14.21 -7.61 10.53
C VAL A 66 -12.85 -8.20 10.24
N ALA A 67 -12.64 -8.66 9.01
CA ALA A 67 -11.31 -8.93 8.51
C ALA A 67 -10.69 -7.59 8.09
N VAL A 68 -9.41 -7.38 8.33
CA VAL A 68 -8.73 -6.13 7.98
C VAL A 68 -7.45 -6.45 7.24
N LEU A 69 -7.40 -6.02 5.99
CA LEU A 69 -6.18 -5.98 5.22
C LEU A 69 -5.38 -4.75 5.66
N ILE A 70 -4.10 -4.93 5.93
CA ILE A 70 -3.17 -3.83 6.20
C ILE A 70 -2.04 -3.93 5.18
N ALA A 71 -1.90 -2.90 4.36
CA ALA A 71 -0.88 -2.86 3.32
C ALA A 71 -0.12 -1.53 3.36
N PRO A 72 1.22 -1.55 3.29
CA PRO A 72 1.98 -0.39 2.86
C PRO A 72 1.45 0.12 1.53
N THR A 73 1.37 1.42 1.36
CA THR A 73 0.78 2.04 0.16
C THR A 73 1.60 3.27 -0.21
N ALA A 74 1.95 3.40 -1.49
CA ALA A 74 2.39 4.68 -2.04
C ALA A 74 1.20 5.65 -1.99
N TYR A 75 1.22 6.54 -1.01
CA TYR A 75 0.10 7.39 -0.64
C TYR A 75 0.18 8.71 -1.40
N LEU A 76 -0.30 8.72 -2.64
CA LEU A 76 -0.34 9.90 -3.52
C LEU A 76 -1.78 10.38 -3.75
N PRO A 77 -2.04 11.69 -3.93
CA PRO A 77 -3.35 12.16 -4.36
C PRO A 77 -3.80 11.49 -5.66
N PRO A 78 -5.11 11.22 -5.88
CA PRO A 78 -5.60 10.59 -7.10
C PRO A 78 -5.26 11.36 -8.38
N SER A 79 -5.10 12.68 -8.28
CA SER A 79 -4.70 13.56 -9.39
C SER A 79 -3.20 13.56 -9.67
N TYR A 80 -2.38 13.01 -8.76
CA TYR A 80 -0.92 13.03 -8.90
C TYR A 80 -0.46 11.77 -9.66
N PRO A 81 0.47 11.94 -10.63
CA PRO A 81 1.10 10.80 -11.28
C PRO A 81 2.06 10.10 -10.30
N CYS A 82 2.31 8.83 -10.55
CA CYS A 82 3.42 8.10 -9.97
C CYS A 82 4.74 8.87 -10.26
N PRO A 83 5.65 9.02 -9.28
CA PRO A 83 6.95 9.67 -9.49
C PRO A 83 7.79 9.04 -10.61
N GLU A 84 7.55 7.77 -10.90
CA GLU A 84 8.25 6.99 -11.92
C GLU A 84 7.49 6.95 -13.26
N LEU A 85 6.43 7.74 -13.44
CA LEU A 85 5.73 7.89 -14.72
C LEU A 85 6.48 8.91 -15.58
N GLY A 86 7.11 8.44 -16.66
CA GLY A 86 7.82 9.25 -17.62
C GLY A 86 6.92 10.12 -18.49
N PRO A 87 7.49 11.12 -19.19
CA PRO A 87 6.74 11.98 -20.11
C PRO A 87 6.15 11.21 -21.31
N ASP A 88 6.74 10.06 -21.64
CA ASP A 88 6.28 9.10 -22.64
C ASP A 88 5.17 8.16 -22.12
N ARG A 89 4.69 8.36 -20.88
CA ARG A 89 3.72 7.52 -20.16
C ARG A 89 4.23 6.12 -19.83
N LEU A 90 5.53 5.86 -19.99
CA LEU A 90 6.17 4.62 -19.60
C LEU A 90 6.70 4.72 -18.17
N CYS A 91 6.97 3.57 -17.56
CA CYS A 91 7.49 3.51 -16.20
C CYS A 91 9.02 3.54 -16.23
N GLY A 92 9.62 4.54 -15.57
CA GLY A 92 11.06 4.72 -15.48
C GLY A 92 11.81 3.60 -14.74
N ILE A 93 11.11 2.82 -13.92
CA ILE A 93 11.66 1.66 -13.20
C ILE A 93 11.10 0.34 -13.72
N HIS A 94 10.95 0.18 -15.04
CA HIS A 94 10.28 -1.01 -15.58
C HIS A 94 10.85 -2.34 -15.07
N ALA A 95 12.18 -2.44 -15.00
CA ALA A 95 12.89 -3.63 -14.51
C ALA A 95 12.65 -3.89 -13.01
N ASP A 96 12.43 -2.84 -12.22
CA ASP A 96 12.27 -2.87 -10.77
C ASP A 96 10.84 -2.51 -10.33
N LYS A 97 9.84 -2.67 -11.21
CA LYS A 97 8.44 -2.36 -10.89
C LYS A 97 7.98 -3.12 -9.65
N PRO A 98 7.21 -2.46 -8.76
CA PRO A 98 6.50 -3.15 -7.69
C PRO A 98 5.65 -4.30 -8.22
N SER A 99 5.56 -5.38 -7.45
CA SER A 99 4.76 -6.57 -7.75
C SER A 99 3.32 -6.22 -8.16
N ARG A 100 2.67 -5.32 -7.40
CA ARG A 100 1.32 -4.81 -7.70
C ARG A 100 1.17 -4.27 -9.12
N CYS A 101 2.19 -3.60 -9.65
CA CYS A 101 2.17 -3.06 -11.01
C CYS A 101 2.33 -4.15 -12.07
N ARG A 102 3.03 -5.24 -11.78
CA ARG A 102 3.23 -6.37 -12.70
C ARG A 102 1.98 -7.24 -12.80
N THR A 103 1.30 -7.43 -11.67
CA THR A 103 0.11 -8.27 -11.57
C THR A 103 -1.15 -7.63 -12.21
N MET A 104 -1.09 -6.38 -12.67
CA MET A 104 -2.21 -5.71 -13.38
C MET A 104 -2.68 -6.57 -14.56
N PRO A 105 -3.98 -6.86 -14.74
CA PRO A 105 -5.17 -6.35 -14.05
C PRO A 105 -5.65 -7.11 -12.82
N PHE A 106 -5.01 -8.22 -12.52
CA PHE A 106 -5.40 -9.04 -11.37
C PHE A 106 -5.06 -8.34 -10.06
N TYR A 107 -5.76 -8.76 -9.01
CA TYR A 107 -5.65 -8.21 -7.67
C TYR A 107 -5.64 -9.36 -6.65
N PRO A 108 -4.44 -9.81 -6.23
CA PRO A 108 -4.25 -10.76 -5.15
C PRO A 108 -5.01 -10.47 -3.86
N TYR A 109 -5.56 -9.30 -3.60
CA TYR A 109 -6.41 -9.16 -2.40
C TYR A 109 -7.80 -9.84 -2.53
N ARG A 110 -8.09 -10.42 -3.70
CA ARG A 110 -9.25 -11.27 -3.99
C ARG A 110 -8.82 -12.69 -4.35
N GLU A 111 -9.75 -13.63 -4.21
CA GLU A 111 -9.57 -15.00 -4.68
C GLU A 111 -9.40 -15.01 -6.21
N GLU A 112 -8.67 -15.99 -6.74
CA GLU A 112 -8.40 -16.11 -8.17
C GLU A 112 -9.69 -16.27 -8.99
N LYS A 113 -10.68 -16.99 -8.45
CA LYS A 113 -12.00 -17.18 -9.08
C LYS A 113 -12.86 -15.91 -9.17
N ASP A 114 -12.48 -14.85 -8.46
CA ASP A 114 -13.24 -13.59 -8.33
C ASP A 114 -12.46 -12.40 -8.94
N GLN A 115 -11.81 -12.61 -10.09
CA GLN A 115 -10.99 -11.60 -10.78
C GLN A 115 -11.65 -11.00 -12.04
N ALA A 116 -12.69 -11.65 -12.58
CA ALA A 116 -13.23 -11.35 -13.90
C ALA A 116 -13.69 -9.89 -14.07
N ASP A 117 -14.23 -9.26 -13.02
CA ASP A 117 -14.67 -7.86 -13.06
C ASP A 117 -13.52 -6.85 -13.18
N LEU A 118 -12.31 -7.23 -12.77
CA LEU A 118 -11.11 -6.39 -12.87
C LEU A 118 -10.58 -6.27 -14.30
N LEU A 119 -11.04 -7.14 -15.20
CA LEU A 119 -10.67 -7.14 -16.61
C LEU A 119 -11.43 -6.07 -17.40
N VAL A 120 -12.41 -5.40 -16.78
CA VAL A 120 -13.10 -4.25 -17.36
C VAL A 120 -12.34 -2.98 -17.00
N PRO A 121 -11.72 -2.27 -17.97
CA PRO A 121 -10.99 -1.05 -17.70
C PRO A 121 -11.92 0.02 -17.14
N ARG A 122 -11.39 0.87 -16.25
CA ARG A 122 -12.13 2.02 -15.75
C ARG A 122 -12.40 3.01 -16.88
N LYS A 123 -13.43 3.84 -16.72
CA LYS A 123 -13.76 4.90 -17.68
C LYS A 123 -12.51 5.75 -18.00
N GLY A 124 -12.20 5.88 -19.29
CA GLY A 124 -11.06 6.64 -19.79
C GLY A 124 -9.72 5.91 -19.77
N TRP A 125 -9.69 4.64 -19.38
CA TRP A 125 -8.51 3.77 -19.55
C TRP A 125 -8.51 3.20 -20.97
N GLU A 126 -7.34 3.16 -21.58
CA GLU A 126 -7.15 2.80 -22.99
C GLU A 126 -6.62 1.37 -23.15
N CYS A 127 -6.81 0.50 -22.16
CA CYS A 127 -6.38 -0.90 -22.23
C CYS A 127 -7.14 -1.64 -23.35
N ASP A 128 -6.47 -2.55 -24.05
CA ASP A 128 -7.10 -3.35 -25.10
C ASP A 128 -7.78 -4.57 -24.50
N THR A 129 -9.10 -4.65 -24.65
CA THR A 129 -9.93 -5.81 -24.25
C THR A 129 -10.68 -6.40 -25.45
N SER A 130 -10.25 -6.06 -26.67
CA SER A 130 -10.84 -6.54 -27.91
C SER A 130 -10.50 -8.02 -28.17
N ALA A 131 -11.02 -8.56 -29.27
CA ALA A 131 -10.66 -9.91 -29.72
C ALA A 131 -9.17 -10.05 -30.08
N ALA A 132 -8.46 -8.95 -30.36
CA ALA A 132 -7.04 -8.95 -30.67
C ALA A 132 -6.16 -9.12 -29.42
N ALA A 133 -6.64 -8.72 -28.24
CA ALA A 133 -5.93 -8.91 -26.98
C ALA A 133 -5.83 -10.40 -26.61
N PRO A 134 -4.76 -10.83 -25.90
CA PRO A 134 -4.62 -12.20 -25.45
C PRO A 134 -5.71 -12.53 -24.42
N GLU A 135 -6.08 -13.80 -24.38
CA GLU A 135 -6.90 -14.34 -23.31
C GLU A 135 -6.05 -14.47 -22.05
N VAL A 136 -6.52 -13.92 -20.95
CA VAL A 136 -5.75 -13.88 -19.68
C VAL A 136 -6.45 -14.60 -18.53
N TYR A 137 -7.72 -14.95 -18.71
CA TYR A 137 -8.55 -15.57 -17.67
C TYR A 137 -9.55 -16.54 -18.29
N ARG A 138 -9.62 -17.76 -17.78
CA ARG A 138 -10.47 -18.85 -18.30
C ARG A 138 -10.92 -19.74 -17.17
N ASP A 139 -12.19 -20.14 -17.17
CA ASP A 139 -12.74 -21.12 -16.21
C ASP A 139 -12.41 -20.80 -14.74
N HIS A 140 -12.51 -19.51 -14.38
CA HIS A 140 -12.19 -18.98 -13.06
C HIS A 140 -10.71 -19.05 -12.64
N ALA A 141 -9.79 -19.23 -13.60
CA ALA A 141 -8.34 -19.28 -13.39
C ALA A 141 -7.61 -18.28 -14.28
N ILE A 142 -6.49 -17.75 -13.78
CA ILE A 142 -5.57 -16.90 -14.52
C ILE A 142 -4.71 -17.78 -15.44
N VAL A 143 -4.58 -17.40 -16.71
CA VAL A 143 -3.85 -18.20 -17.71
C VAL A 143 -2.35 -18.25 -17.41
N ASP A 144 -1.76 -17.12 -17.04
CA ASP A 144 -0.38 -17.03 -16.53
C ASP A 144 -0.40 -16.38 -15.15
N PRO A 145 -0.45 -17.18 -14.06
CA PRO A 145 -0.58 -16.67 -12.71
C PRO A 145 0.75 -16.22 -12.10
N GLY A 146 1.88 -16.26 -12.83
CA GLY A 146 3.21 -16.09 -12.23
C GLY A 146 3.39 -14.82 -11.39
N ASP A 147 2.99 -13.65 -11.88
CA ASP A 147 3.04 -12.41 -11.10
C ASP A 147 2.01 -12.38 -9.97
N PHE A 148 0.82 -12.94 -10.20
CA PHE A 148 -0.25 -13.04 -9.21
C PHE A 148 0.18 -13.87 -7.99
N ASP A 149 0.77 -15.04 -8.25
CA ASP A 149 1.24 -15.97 -7.22
C ASP A 149 2.42 -15.42 -6.45
N ARG A 150 3.34 -14.72 -7.13
CA ARG A 150 4.47 -14.04 -6.46
C ARG A 150 3.98 -12.99 -5.48
N GLU A 151 3.11 -12.08 -5.92
CA GLU A 151 2.57 -11.05 -5.03
C GLU A 151 1.71 -11.66 -3.91
N ARG A 152 0.92 -12.69 -4.22
CA ARG A 152 0.16 -13.48 -3.23
C ARG A 152 1.08 -14.03 -2.15
N ALA A 153 2.20 -14.63 -2.53
CA ALA A 153 3.15 -15.21 -1.61
C ALA A 153 3.77 -14.15 -0.70
N ASP A 154 4.22 -13.01 -1.27
CA ASP A 154 4.75 -11.88 -0.50
C ASP A 154 3.72 -11.34 0.51
N LEU A 155 2.44 -11.25 0.12
CA LEU A 155 1.35 -10.83 1.01
C LEU A 155 1.08 -11.83 2.15
N ILE A 156 1.24 -13.13 1.91
CA ILE A 156 1.13 -14.16 2.94
C ILE A 156 2.33 -14.07 3.89
N GLU A 157 3.53 -13.93 3.34
CA GLU A 157 4.79 -13.86 4.10
C GLU A 157 4.79 -12.65 5.07
N GLN A 158 4.30 -11.49 4.65
CA GLN A 158 4.25 -10.29 5.50
C GLN A 158 3.15 -10.33 6.57
N ALA A 159 2.14 -11.20 6.44
CA ALA A 159 0.94 -11.18 7.28
C ALA A 159 1.24 -11.26 8.79
N PRO A 160 2.18 -12.09 9.29
CA PRO A 160 2.55 -12.12 10.70
C PRO A 160 3.03 -10.75 11.23
N VAL A 161 3.84 -10.03 10.45
CA VAL A 161 4.34 -8.69 10.83
C VAL A 161 3.19 -7.68 10.85
N MET A 162 2.26 -7.76 9.90
CA MET A 162 1.06 -6.92 9.89
C MET A 162 0.15 -7.17 11.09
N ARG A 163 0.06 -8.42 11.60
CA ARG A 163 -0.69 -8.73 12.82
C ARG A 163 -0.04 -8.16 14.08
N ILE A 164 1.29 -8.19 14.18
CA ILE A 164 2.03 -7.54 15.28
C ILE A 164 1.73 -6.03 15.28
N TYR A 165 1.83 -5.40 14.11
CA TYR A 165 1.48 -4.00 13.95
C TYR A 165 0.02 -3.73 14.33
N ALA A 166 -0.91 -4.58 13.87
CA ALA A 166 -2.31 -4.42 14.17
C ALA A 166 -2.59 -4.46 15.67
N ALA A 167 -2.04 -5.45 16.37
CA ALA A 167 -2.19 -5.58 17.81
C ALA A 167 -1.63 -4.36 18.56
N TYR A 168 -0.49 -3.83 18.14
CA TYR A 168 0.09 -2.61 18.70
C TYR A 168 -0.85 -1.41 18.52
N VAL A 169 -1.31 -1.16 17.30
CA VAL A 169 -2.19 -0.01 17.01
C VAL A 169 -3.50 -0.13 17.77
N LEU A 170 -4.14 -1.30 17.78
CA LEU A 170 -5.40 -1.49 18.49
C LEU A 170 -5.24 -1.35 20.02
N LYS A 171 -4.05 -1.65 20.57
CA LYS A 171 -3.76 -1.47 21.99
C LYS A 171 -3.54 0.00 22.37
N TYR A 172 -2.82 0.77 21.55
CA TYR A 172 -2.37 2.11 21.91
C TYR A 172 -3.15 3.24 21.21
N MET A 173 -4.00 2.92 20.23
CA MET A 173 -4.80 3.86 19.45
C MET A 173 -6.26 3.39 19.39
N PRO A 174 -7.01 3.42 20.51
CA PRO A 174 -8.36 2.84 20.58
C PRO A 174 -9.35 3.45 19.58
N TRP A 175 -9.15 4.71 19.18
CA TRP A 175 -9.96 5.39 18.15
C TRP A 175 -9.93 4.68 16.78
N VAL A 176 -8.93 3.84 16.52
CA VAL A 176 -8.84 3.02 15.30
C VAL A 176 -9.97 1.99 15.27
N LEU A 177 -10.37 1.41 16.40
CA LEU A 177 -11.49 0.46 16.45
C LEU A 177 -12.80 1.12 16.02
N ASP A 178 -13.06 2.32 16.50
CA ASP A 178 -14.27 3.07 16.15
C ASP A 178 -14.26 3.44 14.66
N SER A 179 -13.11 3.87 14.15
CA SER A 179 -12.93 4.17 12.72
C SER A 179 -13.18 2.95 11.84
N LEU A 180 -12.65 1.78 12.21
CA LEU A 180 -12.88 0.52 11.51
C LEU A 180 -14.37 0.12 11.55
N ALA A 181 -15.05 0.33 12.68
CA ALA A 181 -16.48 0.06 12.79
C ALA A 181 -17.31 0.96 11.86
N THR A 182 -17.00 2.26 11.80
CA THR A 182 -17.66 3.21 10.90
C THR A 182 -17.42 2.85 9.43
N LEU A 183 -16.18 2.52 9.06
CA LEU A 183 -15.82 2.17 7.68
C LEU A 183 -16.47 0.86 7.23
N ALA A 184 -16.50 -0.16 8.10
CA ALA A 184 -17.13 -1.45 7.79
C ALA A 184 -18.66 -1.37 7.62
N ALA A 185 -19.29 -0.33 8.16
CA ALA A 185 -20.73 -0.09 8.01
C ALA A 185 -21.10 0.51 6.64
N LYS A 186 -20.14 1.11 5.92
CA LYS A 186 -20.38 1.73 4.61
C LYS A 186 -20.54 0.65 3.52
N PRO A 187 -21.54 0.74 2.62
CA PRO A 187 -21.72 -0.24 1.54
C PRO A 187 -20.52 -0.35 0.59
N THR A 188 -19.86 0.77 0.32
CA THR A 188 -18.65 0.86 -0.51
C THR A 188 -17.37 0.50 0.24
N GLY A 189 -17.47 0.21 1.55
CA GLY A 189 -16.33 0.07 2.44
C GLY A 189 -15.61 1.40 2.67
N GLY A 190 -14.31 1.32 2.90
CA GLY A 190 -13.45 2.49 3.01
C GLY A 190 -12.06 2.13 3.50
N ASN A 191 -11.24 3.14 3.70
CA ASN A 191 -9.86 2.99 4.12
C ASN A 191 -9.60 3.87 5.34
N LEU A 192 -8.84 3.34 6.29
CA LEU A 192 -8.19 4.10 7.34
C LEU A 192 -6.70 4.18 7.02
N VAL A 193 -6.10 5.35 7.18
CA VAL A 193 -4.70 5.60 6.86
C VAL A 193 -3.95 5.92 8.14
N THR A 194 -2.82 5.24 8.35
CA THR A 194 -1.92 5.48 9.48
C THR A 194 -0.49 5.72 9.00
N ASN A 195 0.30 6.40 9.82
CA ASN A 195 1.69 6.74 9.51
C ASN A 195 2.59 5.49 9.47
N LEU A 196 3.69 5.56 8.72
CA LEU A 196 4.73 4.53 8.73
C LEU A 196 5.47 4.46 10.07
N SER A 197 5.57 5.56 10.81
CA SER A 197 6.38 5.63 12.05
C SER A 197 5.84 4.69 13.14
N SER A 198 4.51 4.54 13.23
CA SER A 198 3.84 3.61 14.13
C SER A 198 4.17 2.17 13.79
N PHE A 199 4.24 1.83 12.49
CA PHE A 199 4.66 0.52 12.04
C PHE A 199 6.11 0.22 12.42
N LEU A 200 7.03 1.16 12.13
CA LEU A 200 8.45 1.01 12.48
C LEU A 200 8.65 0.82 13.99
N THR A 201 7.88 1.55 14.80
CA THR A 201 7.91 1.46 16.27
C THR A 201 7.34 0.12 16.76
N ALA A 202 6.16 -0.27 16.27
CA ALA A 202 5.47 -1.49 16.67
C ALA A 202 6.28 -2.75 16.39
N THR A 203 6.97 -2.76 15.24
CA THR A 203 7.72 -3.92 14.74
C THR A 203 9.19 -3.89 15.15
N ARG A 204 9.64 -2.82 15.82
CA ARG A 204 11.04 -2.63 16.26
C ARG A 204 12.04 -2.92 15.16
N ARG A 205 11.76 -2.41 13.96
CA ARG A 205 12.57 -2.72 12.78
C ARG A 205 14.01 -2.23 12.95
N PRO A 206 15.02 -3.07 12.61
CA PRO A 206 16.43 -2.69 12.75
C PRO A 206 16.82 -1.57 11.77
N ASP A 207 16.14 -1.47 10.62
CA ASP A 207 16.35 -0.46 9.58
C ASP A 207 15.44 0.77 9.72
N ALA A 208 14.72 0.92 10.85
CA ALA A 208 13.74 2.00 11.05
C ALA A 208 14.32 3.40 10.82
N ALA A 209 15.56 3.65 11.26
CA ALA A 209 16.21 4.94 11.08
C ALA A 209 16.54 5.23 9.61
N ALA A 210 17.01 4.23 8.87
CA ALA A 210 17.32 4.36 7.44
C ALA A 210 16.05 4.58 6.60
N LEU A 211 14.97 3.85 6.92
CA LEU A 211 13.66 4.04 6.29
C LEU A 211 13.11 5.44 6.59
N ALA A 212 13.19 5.90 7.84
CA ALA A 212 12.76 7.24 8.22
C ALA A 212 13.56 8.33 7.48
N ALA A 213 14.88 8.18 7.41
CA ALA A 213 15.74 9.10 6.66
C ALA A 213 15.40 9.14 5.16
N SER A 214 15.00 8.02 4.57
CA SER A 214 14.58 7.95 3.16
C SER A 214 13.22 8.61 2.92
N GLN A 215 12.31 8.51 3.88
CA GLN A 215 10.94 9.01 3.78
C GLN A 215 10.83 10.52 4.06
N ALA A 216 11.59 11.05 5.01
CA ALA A 216 11.45 12.44 5.45
C ALA A 216 11.52 13.47 4.29
N PRO A 217 12.51 13.41 3.37
CA PRO A 217 12.58 14.37 2.27
C PRO A 217 11.37 14.31 1.32
N LEU A 218 10.86 13.09 1.04
CA LEU A 218 9.69 12.89 0.18
C LEU A 218 8.43 13.51 0.80
N LEU A 219 8.22 13.27 2.09
CA LEU A 219 7.07 13.78 2.83
C LEU A 219 7.11 15.31 2.94
N HIS A 220 8.28 15.90 3.21
CA HIS A 220 8.45 17.36 3.20
C HIS A 220 8.13 17.95 1.82
N ALA A 221 8.68 17.39 0.74
CA ALA A 221 8.42 17.87 -0.61
C ALA A 221 6.92 17.80 -0.98
N LEU A 222 6.21 16.73 -0.58
CA LEU A 222 4.78 16.60 -0.83
C LEU A 222 3.94 17.49 0.07
N ALA A 223 4.35 17.72 1.31
CA ALA A 223 3.71 18.68 2.21
C ALA A 223 3.72 20.08 1.60
N GLU A 224 4.86 20.52 1.03
CA GLU A 224 4.94 21.80 0.31
C GLU A 224 3.99 21.84 -0.89
N ARG A 225 4.04 20.82 -1.75
CA ARG A 225 3.22 20.76 -2.98
C ARG A 225 1.71 20.74 -2.74
N THR A 226 1.28 20.28 -1.57
CA THR A 226 -0.14 20.14 -1.22
C THR A 226 -0.65 21.25 -0.31
N ARG A 227 0.21 22.18 0.13
CA ARG A 227 -0.10 23.21 1.14
C ARG A 227 -1.29 24.09 0.76
N ASP A 228 -1.30 24.59 -0.47
CA ASP A 228 -2.21 25.65 -0.90
C ASP A 228 -3.43 25.13 -1.66
N ASP A 229 -3.62 23.81 -1.73
CA ASP A 229 -4.77 23.17 -2.38
C ASP A 229 -5.76 22.61 -1.33
N PRO A 230 -6.93 23.26 -1.13
CA PRO A 230 -7.94 22.77 -0.20
C PRO A 230 -8.45 21.36 -0.50
N ALA A 231 -8.45 20.93 -1.77
CA ALA A 231 -8.85 19.57 -2.14
C ALA A 231 -7.84 18.52 -1.67
N LEU A 232 -6.62 18.94 -1.32
CA LEU A 232 -5.53 18.10 -0.84
C LEU A 232 -5.23 18.30 0.65
N ALA A 233 -6.09 19.01 1.39
CA ALA A 233 -5.86 19.35 2.79
C ALA A 233 -5.60 18.13 3.70
N GLU A 234 -6.24 16.99 3.45
CA GLU A 234 -5.96 15.75 4.19
C GLU A 234 -4.58 15.20 3.89
N TYR A 235 -4.18 15.15 2.62
CA TYR A 235 -2.83 14.75 2.21
C TYR A 235 -1.78 15.67 2.82
N HIS A 236 -1.98 16.99 2.76
CA HIS A 236 -1.08 17.96 3.36
C HIS A 236 -0.90 17.75 4.86
N ARG A 237 -2.00 17.57 5.61
CA ARG A 237 -1.94 17.27 7.05
C ARG A 237 -1.14 16.00 7.34
N ASN A 238 -1.41 14.95 6.57
CA ASN A 238 -0.73 13.66 6.70
C ASN A 238 0.78 13.81 6.42
N TYR A 239 1.17 14.36 5.26
CA TYR A 239 2.58 14.55 4.91
C TYR A 239 3.33 15.42 5.93
N SER A 240 2.74 16.54 6.34
CA SER A 240 3.36 17.46 7.31
C SER A 240 3.54 16.82 8.68
N GLY A 241 2.55 16.04 9.15
CA GLY A 241 2.64 15.32 10.42
C GLY A 241 3.68 14.20 10.35
N TRP A 242 3.62 13.37 9.31
CA TRP A 242 4.49 12.21 9.17
C TRP A 242 5.95 12.58 8.92
N ALA A 243 6.22 13.67 8.20
CA ALA A 243 7.59 14.18 8.03
C ALA A 243 8.27 14.47 9.38
N LYS A 244 7.57 15.15 10.30
CA LYS A 244 8.06 15.44 11.66
C LYS A 244 8.33 14.17 12.47
N GLU A 245 7.49 13.15 12.32
CA GLU A 245 7.69 11.85 12.97
C GLU A 245 8.93 11.13 12.43
N MET A 246 9.16 11.18 11.11
CA MET A 246 10.37 10.62 10.49
C MET A 246 11.63 11.35 10.97
N ASP A 247 11.62 12.68 10.99
CA ASP A 247 12.73 13.48 11.52
C ASP A 247 13.05 13.11 12.97
N SER A 248 12.01 12.87 13.78
CA SER A 248 12.16 12.47 15.18
C SER A 248 12.74 11.06 15.34
N LEU A 249 12.42 10.13 14.44
CA LEU A 249 13.02 8.79 14.43
C LEU A 249 14.51 8.86 14.07
N VAL A 250 14.88 9.66 13.07
CA VAL A 250 16.28 9.87 12.66
C VAL A 250 17.09 10.46 13.82
N LYS A 251 16.59 11.53 14.46
CA LYS A 251 17.27 12.18 15.60
C LYS A 251 17.48 11.25 16.78
N ARG A 252 16.47 10.46 17.15
CA ARG A 252 16.59 9.49 18.26
C ARG A 252 17.66 8.45 18.01
N HIS A 253 17.75 7.94 16.79
CA HIS A 253 18.78 6.95 16.44
C HIS A 253 20.19 7.54 16.52
N ALA A 254 20.39 8.77 16.02
CA ALA A 254 21.66 9.47 16.12
C ALA A 254 22.10 9.71 17.57
N ALA A 255 21.17 10.00 18.48
CA ALA A 255 21.46 10.18 19.90
C ALA A 255 21.80 8.88 20.64
N THR A 256 21.34 7.72 20.14
CA THR A 256 21.63 6.40 20.75
C THR A 256 22.90 5.75 20.23
N LYS A 257 23.46 6.21 19.10
CA LYS A 257 24.74 5.71 18.61
C LYS A 257 25.84 6.32 19.48
N PRO A 258 26.68 5.53 20.18
CA PRO A 258 27.82 6.09 20.90
C PRO A 258 28.70 6.85 19.90
N PRO A 259 29.31 8.00 20.29
CA PRO A 259 30.25 8.68 19.42
C PRO A 259 31.32 7.67 19.02
N ASP A 260 31.49 7.46 17.71
CA ASP A 260 32.50 6.55 17.18
C ASP A 260 33.83 6.91 17.87
N ALA A 261 34.38 5.97 18.64
CA ALA A 261 35.65 6.16 19.34
C ALA A 261 36.66 6.58 18.29
N ALA A 262 37.13 7.82 18.38
CA ALA A 262 38.05 8.42 17.44
C ALA A 262 39.16 7.41 17.14
N ALA A 263 39.24 6.97 15.89
CA ALA A 263 40.33 6.14 15.42
C ALA A 263 41.62 6.92 15.67
N THR A 264 42.36 6.52 16.69
CA THR A 264 43.69 7.03 16.96
C THR A 264 44.54 6.75 15.72
N PRO A 265 45.06 7.77 15.03
CA PRO A 265 46.03 7.52 13.97
C PRO A 265 47.30 6.96 14.62
N VAL A 266 47.77 5.82 14.11
CA VAL A 266 49.08 5.21 14.42
C VAL A 266 50.15 5.89 13.60
#